data_AF-A0A5K1BEX3-F1
#
_entry.id   AF-A0A5K1BEX3-F1
#
_cell.length_a   1.000
_cell.length_b   1.000
_cell.length_c   1.000
_cell.angle_alpha   90.00
_cell.angle_beta   90.00
_cell.angle_gamma   90.00
#
_symmetry.space_group_name_H-M   'P 1'
#
loop_
_entity.id
_entity.type
_entity.pdbx_description
1 polymer ?
#
loop_
_entity_poly.entity_id
_entity_poly.type
_entity_poly.pdbx_seq_one_letter_code
_entity_poly.pdbx_strand_id
1 'polypeptide(L)'
;IEEEHRSFSTYMWRFINYTPIINTYKYPRNIPLKTSKAMTISSDLVRRGFRFVGPTIIHTFMQAAGMTIDHLVDCFRYEECLKIAE
;
A
#
# COMPACT_ATOMS: atom_id res chain seq x y z
N ILE A 1 -13.92 -8.97 9.39
CA ILE A 1 -13.57 -8.29 8.11
C ILE A 1 -14.38 -8.84 6.96
N GLU A 2 -14.31 -10.14 6.65
CA GLU A 2 -15.04 -10.70 5.49
C GLU A 2 -16.56 -10.56 5.62
N GLU A 3 -17.11 -10.75 6.81
CA GLU A 3 -18.54 -10.51 7.08
C GLU A 3 -18.98 -9.05 6.85
N GLU A 4 -18.16 -8.07 7.24
CA GLU A 4 -18.46 -6.64 7.13
C GLU A 4 -18.15 -6.03 5.76
N HIS A 5 -17.15 -6.58 5.06
CA HIS A 5 -16.53 -5.96 3.88
C HIS A 5 -16.46 -6.88 2.67
N ARG A 6 -17.13 -8.03 2.72
CA ARG A 6 -17.14 -9.09 1.70
C ARG A 6 -15.80 -9.80 1.51
N SER A 7 -14.67 -9.10 1.54
CA SER A 7 -13.33 -9.68 1.47
C SER A 7 -12.26 -8.80 2.14
N PHE A 8 -11.12 -9.39 2.52
CA PHE A 8 -9.95 -8.64 2.98
C PHE A 8 -9.41 -7.68 1.91
N SER A 9 -9.40 -8.11 0.64
CA SER A 9 -8.97 -7.27 -0.49
C SER A 9 -9.82 -6.00 -0.58
N THR A 10 -11.15 -6.14 -0.63
CA THR A 10 -12.09 -5.01 -0.67
C THR A 10 -11.88 -4.08 0.52
N TYR A 11 -11.65 -4.64 1.71
CA TYR A 11 -11.35 -3.87 2.92
C TYR A 11 -10.04 -3.08 2.80
N MET A 12 -8.96 -3.64 2.25
CA MET A 12 -7.67 -2.94 2.12
C MET A 12 -7.76 -1.84 1.05
N TRP A 13 -8.32 -2.15 -0.12
CA TRP A 13 -8.41 -1.20 -1.24
C TRP A 13 -9.33 0.00 -0.94
N ARG A 14 -10.31 -0.13 -0.05
CA ARG A 14 -11.16 1.00 0.37
C ARG A 14 -10.35 2.16 0.96
N PHE A 15 -9.23 1.87 1.64
CA PHE A 15 -8.44 2.90 2.30
C PHE A 15 -7.77 3.83 1.29
N ILE A 16 -7.57 3.37 0.05
CA ILE A 16 -7.00 4.13 -1.05
C ILE A 16 -8.02 4.43 -2.15
N ASN A 17 -9.31 4.43 -1.81
CA ASN A 17 -10.41 4.71 -2.74
C ASN A 17 -10.39 3.82 -3.99
N TYR A 18 -9.91 2.58 -3.86
CA TYR A 18 -9.77 1.62 -4.97
C TYR A 18 -8.87 2.08 -6.13
N THR A 19 -8.00 3.06 -5.88
CA THR A 19 -7.03 3.55 -6.87
C THR A 19 -5.61 3.41 -6.30
N PRO A 20 -4.67 2.77 -7.02
CA PRO A 20 -3.28 2.67 -6.59
C PRO A 20 -2.66 4.06 -6.39
N ILE A 21 -1.78 4.18 -5.40
CA ILE A 21 -0.98 5.40 -5.20
C ILE A 21 0.25 5.29 -6.10
N ILE A 22 0.37 6.16 -7.09
CA ILE A 22 1.52 6.17 -8.00
C ILE A 22 2.50 7.26 -7.52
N ASN A 23 3.73 6.85 -7.20
CA ASN A 23 4.81 7.76 -6.83
C ASN A 23 5.87 7.82 -7.92
N THR A 24 6.62 8.92 -7.97
CA THR A 24 7.66 9.17 -8.99
C THR A 24 9.03 9.37 -8.33
N TYR A 25 9.46 8.42 -7.50
CA TYR A 25 10.74 8.55 -6.79
C TYR A 25 11.92 8.36 -7.73
N LYS A 26 12.90 9.28 -7.66
CA LYS A 26 14.16 9.16 -8.40
C LYS A 26 15.26 8.44 -7.63
N TYR A 27 15.20 8.44 -6.30
CA TYR A 27 16.24 7.84 -5.47
C TYR A 27 15.62 6.98 -4.36
N PRO A 28 16.23 5.83 -4.00
CA PRO A 28 15.71 4.95 -2.94
C PRO A 28 15.46 5.66 -1.61
N ARG A 29 16.35 6.59 -1.24
CA ARG A 29 16.25 7.37 0.01
C ARG A 29 15.00 8.27 0.10
N ASN A 30 14.34 8.53 -1.02
CA ASN A 30 13.11 9.31 -1.05
C ASN A 30 11.87 8.45 -0.77
N ILE A 31 11.98 7.12 -0.86
CA ILE A 31 10.89 6.21 -0.51
C ILE A 31 10.73 6.21 1.01
N PRO A 32 9.58 6.63 1.56
CA PRO A 32 9.37 6.67 3.00
C PRO A 32 9.33 5.26 3.58
N LEU A 33 9.79 5.07 4.82
CA LEU A 33 9.65 3.77 5.52
C LEU A 33 8.20 3.51 5.98
N LYS A 34 7.40 4.57 6.13
CA LYS A 34 5.99 4.50 6.50
C LYS A 34 5.26 5.74 5.99
N THR A 35 3.98 5.62 5.67
CA THR A 35 3.14 6.72 5.19
C THR A 35 1.99 6.99 6.16
N SER A 36 1.35 8.16 6.04
CA SER A 36 0.10 8.47 6.77
C SER A 36 -0.97 7.43 6.50
N LYS A 37 -1.10 6.98 5.25
CA LYS A 37 -2.04 5.93 4.86
C LYS A 37 -1.75 4.60 5.58
N ALA A 38 -0.49 4.18 5.61
CA ALA A 38 -0.10 2.96 6.32
C ALA A 38 -0.31 3.06 7.84
N MET A 39 -0.14 4.25 8.44
CA MET A 39 -0.45 4.49 9.85
C MET A 39 -1.94 4.33 10.15
N THR A 40 -2.81 4.84 9.28
CA THR A 40 -4.27 4.67 9.43
C THR A 40 -4.68 3.21 9.32
N ILE A 41 -4.20 2.49 8.31
CA ILE A 41 -4.52 1.08 8.08
C ILE A 41 -3.99 0.21 9.22
N SER A 42 -2.74 0.43 9.63
CA SER A 42 -2.11 -0.24 10.77
C SER A 42 -2.96 -0.09 12.04
N SER A 43 -3.39 1.12 12.34
CA SER A 43 -4.23 1.40 13.51
C SER A 43 -5.58 0.67 13.47
N ASP A 44 -6.23 0.61 12.31
CA ASP A 44 -7.50 -0.13 12.15
C ASP A 44 -7.31 -1.64 12.29
N LEU A 45 -6.25 -2.19 11.69
CA LEU A 45 -5.92 -3.61 11.79
C LEU A 45 -5.59 -4.02 13.23
N VAL A 46 -4.84 -3.21 13.97
CA VAL A 46 -4.57 -3.45 15.41
C VAL A 46 -5.87 -3.49 16.20
N ARG A 47 -6.80 -2.54 15.97
CA ARG A 47 -8.12 -2.52 16.63
C ARG A 47 -8.95 -3.74 16.31
N ARG A 48 -8.80 -4.29 15.10
CA ARG A 48 -9.46 -5.51 14.62
C ARG A 48 -8.77 -6.80 15.06
N GLY A 49 -7.77 -6.71 15.94
CA GLY A 49 -7.12 -7.87 16.56
C GLY A 49 -5.91 -8.42 15.81
N PHE A 50 -5.52 -7.83 14.68
CA PHE A 50 -4.31 -8.25 13.99
C PHE A 50 -3.06 -7.95 14.84
N ARG A 51 -2.04 -8.80 14.67
CA ARG A 51 -0.73 -8.67 15.31
C ARG A 51 0.35 -8.52 14.23
N PHE A 52 1.49 -7.93 14.59
CA PHE A 52 2.59 -7.66 13.65
C PHE A 52 2.17 -6.81 12.43
N VAL A 53 1.26 -5.88 12.63
CA VAL A 53 0.74 -4.98 11.59
C VAL A 53 1.17 -3.53 11.83
N GLY A 54 2.44 -3.31 12.22
CA GLY A 54 2.98 -1.97 12.44
C GLY A 54 3.02 -1.13 11.15
N PRO A 55 3.07 0.20 11.21
CA PRO A 55 2.96 1.06 10.01
C PRO A 55 3.99 0.78 8.92
N THR A 56 5.23 0.42 9.29
CA THR A 56 6.26 0.02 8.33
C THR A 56 5.88 -1.27 7.60
N ILE A 57 5.42 -2.29 8.34
CA ILE A 57 4.98 -3.57 7.76
C ILE A 57 3.81 -3.35 6.80
N ILE A 58 2.85 -2.50 7.19
CA ILE A 58 1.71 -2.17 6.34
C ILE A 58 2.14 -1.39 5.10
N HIS A 59 3.09 -0.47 5.21
CA HIS A 59 3.60 0.22 4.03
C HIS A 59 4.29 -0.75 3.07
N THR A 60 5.12 -1.66 3.58
CA THR A 60 5.76 -2.72 2.77
C THR A 60 4.72 -3.66 2.15
N PHE A 61 3.67 -4.03 2.88
CA PHE A 61 2.56 -4.80 2.32
C PHE A 61 1.88 -4.05 1.16
N MET A 62 1.59 -2.76 1.33
CA MET A 62 0.98 -1.95 0.28
C MET A 62 1.86 -1.90 -0.98
N GLN A 63 3.18 -1.81 -0.83
CA GLN A 63 4.14 -1.85 -1.94
C GLN A 63 4.08 -3.20 -2.65
N ALA A 64 4.18 -4.30 -1.89
CA ALA A 64 4.19 -5.65 -2.44
C ALA A 64 2.85 -6.04 -3.10
N ALA A 65 1.73 -5.56 -2.57
CA ALA A 65 0.38 -5.84 -3.08
C ALA A 65 -0.04 -4.94 -4.26
N GLY A 66 0.83 -4.02 -4.72
CA GLY A 66 0.52 -3.09 -5.80
C GLY A 66 -0.46 -1.97 -5.42
N MET A 67 -0.73 -1.78 -4.13
CA MET A 67 -1.54 -0.65 -3.64
C MET A 67 -0.79 0.68 -3.73
N THR A 68 0.54 0.63 -3.73
CA THR A 68 1.41 1.77 -4.03
C THR A 68 2.48 1.32 -5.02
N ILE A 69 2.69 2.13 -6.05
CA ILE A 69 3.74 1.93 -7.04
C ILE A 69 4.92 2.80 -6.63
N ASP A 70 5.84 2.21 -5.87
CA ASP A 70 7.04 2.87 -5.33
C ASP A 70 8.31 2.48 -6.09
N HIS A 71 8.17 1.81 -7.24
CA HIS A 71 9.28 1.62 -8.16
C HIS A 71 9.90 2.97 -8.51
N LEU A 72 11.24 3.02 -8.56
CA LEU A 72 11.93 4.21 -9.02
C LEU A 72 11.57 4.48 -10.49
N VAL A 73 11.56 5.75 -10.88
CA VAL A 73 11.23 6.16 -12.26
C VAL A 73 12.19 5.59 -13.31
N ASP A 74 13.41 5.19 -12.91
CA ASP A 74 14.42 4.55 -13.76
C ASP A 74 14.43 3.02 -13.65
N CYS A 75 13.54 2.43 -12.85
CA CYS A 75 13.37 0.98 -12.78
C CYS A 75 12.84 0.45 -14.11
N PHE A 76 13.43 -0.63 -14.62
CA PHE A 76 13.00 -1.28 -15.87
C PHE A 76 11.53 -1.74 -15.89
N ARG A 77 10.90 -1.86 -14.71
CA ARG A 77 9.49 -2.23 -14.55
C ARG A 77 8.55 -1.07 -14.27
N TYR A 78 9.05 0.16 -14.12
CA TYR A 78 8.22 1.30 -13.72
C TYR A 78 7.02 1.49 -14.66
N GLU A 79 7.28 1.52 -15.98
CA GLU A 79 6.25 1.65 -17.02
C GLU A 79 5.29 0.45 -17.07
N GLU A 80 5.78 -0.77 -16.80
CA GLU A 80 4.94 -1.97 -16.75
C GLU A 80 3.98 -1.90 -15.56
N CYS A 81 4.50 -1.58 -14.37
CA CYS A 81 3.71 -1.44 -13.15
C CYS A 81 2.71 -0.30 -13.22
N LEU A 82 3.06 0.82 -13.86
CA LEU A 82 2.15 1.94 -14.09
C LEU A 82 0.93 1.52 -14.92
N LYS A 83 1.16 0.82 -16.04
CA LYS A 83 0.08 0.34 -16.93
C LYS A 83 -0.85 -0.68 -16.28
N ILE A 84 -0.37 -1.46 -15.31
CA ILE A 84 -1.19 -2.43 -14.57
C ILE A 84 -2.05 -1.70 -13.51
N ALA A 85 -1.61 -0.53 -13.05
CA ALA A 85 -2.27 0.25 -12.01
C ALA A 85 -3.40 1.16 -12.55
N GLU A 86 -3.36 1.50 -13.83
CA GLU A 86 -4.39 2.26 -14.57
C GLU A 86 -5.58 1.38 -15.00
#